data_AF-A0A8H3E1W2-F1
#
_entry.id   AF-A0A8H3E1W2-F1
#
_cell.length_a   1.000
_cell.length_b   1.000
_cell.length_c   1.000
_cell.angle_alpha   90.00
_cell.angle_beta   90.00
_cell.angle_gamma   90.00
#
_symmetry.space_group_name_H-M   'P 1'
#
loop_
_entity.id
_entity.type
_entity.pdbx_description
1 polymer ?
#
loop_
_entity_poly.entity_id
_entity_poly.type
_entity_poly.pdbx_seq_one_letter_code
_entity_poly.pdbx_strand_id
1 'polypeptide(L)'
;MQSPQISEYVYTPPTLPAHLSNIYDLKPILGVPTHEKIKMIHAVIGAVEAGSRIPELYDPDLSLQLSQHLFSVQMAVYREKFPVNVFPGVSLHMDSYIVEANTYGW
;
A
#
# COMPACT_ATOMS: atom_id res chain seq x y z
N MET A 1 -18.89 -7.31 -17.27
CA MET A 1 -18.61 -5.98 -16.69
C MET A 1 -17.82 -6.21 -15.41
N GLN A 2 -16.51 -6.00 -15.43
CA GLN A 2 -15.64 -6.22 -14.26
C GLN A 2 -15.83 -5.01 -13.33
N SER A 3 -16.39 -5.19 -12.13
CA SER A 3 -16.40 -4.15 -11.11
C SER A 3 -14.95 -3.74 -10.78
N PRO A 4 -14.68 -2.44 -10.55
CA PRO A 4 -13.36 -2.02 -10.15
C PRO A 4 -13.03 -2.70 -8.82
N GLN A 5 -11.92 -3.43 -8.80
CA GLN A 5 -11.35 -4.02 -7.59
C GLN A 5 -10.89 -2.85 -6.70
N ILE A 6 -11.81 -2.28 -5.92
CA ILE A 6 -11.44 -1.35 -4.85
C ILE A 6 -10.60 -2.21 -3.91
N SER A 7 -9.30 -2.00 -3.92
CA SER A 7 -8.39 -2.76 -3.08
C SER A 7 -8.80 -2.46 -1.63
N GLU A 8 -9.35 -3.48 -0.96
CA GLU A 8 -9.98 -3.39 0.37
C GLU A 8 -8.92 -3.25 1.48
N TYR A 9 -7.87 -2.47 1.21
CA TYR A 9 -6.79 -2.21 2.14
C TYR A 9 -7.09 -0.97 2.97
N VAL A 10 -6.91 -1.12 4.27
CA VAL A 10 -6.97 -0.04 5.24
C VAL A 10 -5.56 0.22 5.74
N TYR A 11 -5.07 1.43 5.54
CA TYR A 11 -3.78 1.87 6.07
C TYR A 11 -4.04 2.69 7.33
N THR A 12 -3.83 2.06 8.49
CA THR A 12 -4.00 2.70 9.80
C THR A 12 -2.70 3.39 10.20
N PRO A 13 -2.73 4.69 10.54
CA PRO A 13 -1.54 5.42 10.99
C PRO A 13 -1.16 5.00 12.43
N PRO A 14 0.10 5.21 12.83
CA PRO A 14 0.50 5.04 14.22
C PRO A 14 -0.21 6.05 15.13
N THR A 15 -0.29 5.73 16.41
CA THR A 15 -0.87 6.64 17.40
C THR A 15 0.06 7.82 17.62
N LEU A 16 -0.45 9.03 17.47
CA LEU A 16 0.33 10.24 17.66
C LEU A 16 0.30 10.71 19.13
N PRO A 17 1.44 11.19 19.68
CA PRO A 17 1.46 11.83 20.98
C PRO A 17 0.69 13.17 20.94
N ALA A 18 0.20 13.61 22.10
CA ALA A 18 -0.72 14.76 22.22
C ALA A 18 -0.25 16.04 21.51
N HIS A 19 1.05 16.32 21.56
CA HIS A 19 1.63 17.52 20.95
C HIS A 19 1.59 17.49 19.40
N LEU A 20 1.47 16.31 18.79
CA LEU A 20 1.28 16.14 17.35
C LEU A 20 -0.18 15.91 16.99
N SER A 21 -0.92 15.09 17.75
CA SER A 21 -2.33 14.78 17.46
C SER A 21 -3.25 16.00 17.54
N ASN A 22 -2.87 17.04 18.30
CA ASN A 22 -3.59 18.31 18.37
C ASN A 22 -3.46 19.15 17.09
N ILE A 23 -2.42 18.91 16.28
CA ILE A 23 -2.09 19.68 15.08
C ILE A 23 -2.42 18.87 13.82
N TYR A 24 -2.14 17.57 13.87
CA TYR A 24 -2.25 16.66 12.75
C TYR A 24 -3.26 15.54 13.04
N ASP A 25 -4.25 15.42 12.16
CA ASP A 25 -5.27 14.38 12.23
C ASP A 25 -5.02 13.32 11.14
N LEU A 26 -4.14 12.37 11.46
CA LEU A 26 -3.91 11.22 10.58
C LEU A 26 -5.07 10.23 10.72
N LYS A 27 -5.94 10.21 9.72
CA LYS A 27 -7.04 9.24 9.64
C LYS A 27 -6.64 7.98 8.87
N PRO A 28 -7.26 6.83 9.18
CA PRO A 28 -7.14 5.64 8.35
C PRO A 28 -7.45 5.93 6.88
N ILE A 29 -6.63 5.39 5.99
CA ILE A 29 -6.79 5.54 4.55
C ILE A 29 -7.42 4.27 4.00
N LEU A 30 -8.60 4.40 3.41
CA LEU A 30 -9.30 3.33 2.69
C LEU A 30 -8.94 3.39 1.21
N GLY A 31 -8.51 2.26 0.65
CA GLY A 31 -8.18 2.13 -0.77
C GLY A 31 -6.99 2.98 -1.19
N VAL A 32 -7.08 3.57 -2.38
CA VAL A 32 -5.97 4.29 -3.01
C VAL A 32 -5.74 5.63 -2.29
N PRO A 33 -4.54 5.88 -1.73
CA PRO A 33 -4.25 7.11 -1.03
C PRO A 33 -4.26 8.33 -1.95
N THR A 34 -4.86 9.44 -1.48
CA THR A 34 -4.78 10.73 -2.18
C THR A 34 -3.47 11.44 -1.87
N HIS A 35 -3.05 12.33 -2.78
CA HIS A 35 -1.83 13.13 -2.60
C HIS A 35 -1.86 13.96 -1.32
N GLU A 36 -3.03 14.47 -0.92
CA GLU A 36 -3.21 15.25 0.32
C GLU A 36 -2.92 14.42 1.57
N LYS A 37 -3.40 13.17 1.60
CA LYS A 37 -3.14 12.24 2.70
C LYS A 37 -1.64 11.91 2.81
N ILE A 38 -0.97 11.71 1.67
CA ILE A 38 0.49 11.47 1.63
C ILE A 38 1.27 12.70 2.12
N LYS A 39 0.88 13.91 1.68
CA LYS A 39 1.48 15.17 2.16
C LYS A 39 1.32 15.33 3.68
N MET A 40 0.19 14.94 4.23
CA MET A 40 -0.06 15.01 5.67
C MET A 40 0.88 14.07 6.44
N ILE A 41 1.08 12.84 5.97
CA ILE A 41 2.04 11.90 6.58
C ILE A 41 3.47 12.49 6.55
N HIS A 42 3.89 13.09 5.43
CA HIS A 42 5.18 13.77 5.34
C HIS A 42 5.29 14.96 6.31
N ALA A 43 4.22 15.74 6.48
CA ALA A 43 4.22 16.85 7.43
C ALA A 43 4.41 16.37 8.87
N VAL A 44 3.78 15.26 9.26
CA VAL A 44 3.96 14.67 10.59
C VAL A 44 5.37 14.13 10.78
N ILE A 45 5.93 13.42 9.79
CA ILE A 45 7.33 12.95 9.84
C ILE A 45 8.27 14.13 10.02
N GLY A 46 8.11 15.21 9.25
CA GLY A 46 8.92 16.41 9.38
C GLY A 46 8.80 17.07 10.76
N ALA A 47 7.62 17.03 11.38
CA ALA A 47 7.43 17.53 12.74
C ALA A 47 8.16 16.66 13.79
N VAL A 48 8.08 15.33 13.66
CA VAL A 48 8.81 14.38 14.52
C VAL A 48 10.32 14.57 14.37
N GLU A 49 10.82 14.67 13.14
CA GLU A 49 12.24 14.89 12.86
C GLU A 49 12.73 16.25 13.35
N ALA A 50 11.93 17.31 13.24
CA ALA A 50 12.26 18.61 13.83
C ALA A 50 12.34 18.53 15.38
N GLY A 51 11.50 17.68 15.99
CA GLY A 51 11.52 17.35 17.41
C GLY A 51 12.79 16.64 17.88
N SER A 52 13.57 16.01 16.98
CA SER A 52 14.85 15.35 17.33
C SER A 52 15.87 16.26 18.04
N ARG A 53 15.73 17.57 17.91
CA ARG A 53 16.56 18.57 18.58
C ARG A 53 16.23 18.71 20.07
N ILE A 54 15.10 18.17 20.51
CA ILE A 54 14.61 18.18 21.88
C ILE A 54 14.42 16.71 22.28
N PRO A 55 15.37 16.10 23.01
CA PRO A 55 15.33 14.67 23.33
C PRO A 55 14.03 14.20 23.98
N GLU A 56 13.37 15.07 24.75
CA GLU A 56 12.08 14.77 25.42
C GLU A 56 10.88 14.70 24.46
N LEU A 57 10.99 15.30 23.27
CA LEU A 57 9.93 15.31 22.25
C LEU A 57 10.18 14.31 21.12
N TYR A 58 11.37 13.71 21.07
CA TYR A 58 11.73 12.78 20.02
C TYR A 58 11.47 11.35 20.43
N ASP A 59 10.63 10.68 19.64
CA ASP A 59 10.36 9.26 19.77
C ASP A 59 10.89 8.53 18.50
N PRO A 60 12.01 7.79 18.61
CA PRO A 60 12.55 7.05 17.48
C PRO A 60 11.63 5.94 16.98
N ASP A 61 10.83 5.33 17.86
CA ASP A 61 9.89 4.28 17.50
C ASP A 61 8.72 4.87 16.70
N LEU A 62 8.23 6.04 17.08
CA LEU A 62 7.22 6.77 16.32
C LEU A 62 7.72 7.15 14.92
N SER A 63 8.96 7.63 14.81
CA SER A 63 9.58 7.96 13.52
C SER A 63 9.65 6.75 12.59
N LEU A 64 10.05 5.59 13.13
CA LEU A 64 10.07 4.32 12.39
C LEU A 64 8.66 3.90 11.94
N GLN A 65 7.68 3.94 12.85
CA GLN A 65 6.30 3.56 12.54
C GLN A 65 5.68 4.46 11.45
N LEU A 66 5.92 5.77 11.52
CA LEU A 66 5.47 6.71 10.48
C LEU A 66 6.12 6.43 9.13
N SER A 67 7.41 6.08 9.13
CA SER A 67 8.14 5.69 7.92
C SER A 67 7.58 4.41 7.29
N GLN A 68 7.30 3.39 8.12
CA GLN A 68 6.66 2.14 7.67
C GLN A 68 5.25 2.37 7.12
N HIS A 69 4.49 3.26 7.76
CA HIS A 69 3.16 3.65 7.30
C HIS A 69 3.23 4.36 5.95
N LEU A 70 4.11 5.35 5.80
CA LEU A 70 4.34 6.06 4.54
C LEU A 70 4.72 5.09 3.41
N PHE A 71 5.64 4.17 3.68
CA PHE A 71 6.04 3.14 2.72
C PHE A 71 4.83 2.31 2.26
N SER A 72 4.01 1.83 3.20
CA SER A 72 2.80 1.03 2.89
C SER A 72 1.81 1.79 2.01
N VAL A 73 1.60 3.08 2.32
CA VAL A 73 0.76 4.01 1.57
C VAL A 73 1.31 4.25 0.17
N GLN A 74 2.61 4.49 0.02
CA GLN A 74 3.25 4.65 -1.29
C GLN A 74 3.17 3.37 -2.14
N MET A 75 3.31 2.20 -1.51
CA MET A 75 3.11 0.91 -2.17
C MET A 75 1.67 0.71 -2.64
N ALA A 76 0.69 1.31 -1.98
CA ALA A 76 -0.71 1.30 -2.44
C ALA A 76 -0.86 2.09 -3.75
N VAL A 77 -0.31 3.30 -3.80
CA VAL A 77 -0.30 4.14 -5.01
C VAL A 77 0.45 3.46 -6.14
N TYR A 78 1.61 2.86 -5.83
CA TYR A 78 2.38 2.11 -6.83
C TYR A 78 1.58 0.94 -7.42
N ARG A 79 0.93 0.14 -6.58
CA ARG A 79 0.11 -1.01 -7.03
C ARG A 79 -1.11 -0.59 -7.84
N GLU A 80 -1.67 0.57 -7.55
CA GLU A 80 -2.76 1.13 -8.36
C GLU A 80 -2.28 1.63 -9.72
N LYS A 81 -1.14 2.34 -9.74
CA LYS A 81 -0.56 2.88 -10.98
C LYS A 81 0.02 1.81 -11.89
N PHE A 82 0.56 0.75 -11.29
CA PHE A 82 1.17 -0.40 -11.97
C PHE A 82 0.48 -1.68 -11.50
N PRO A 83 -0.79 -1.89 -11.90
CA PRO A 83 -1.45 -3.14 -11.58
C PRO A 83 -0.63 -4.27 -12.19
N VAL A 84 -0.34 -5.30 -11.38
CA VAL A 84 0.31 -6.52 -11.86
C VAL A 84 -0.70 -7.22 -12.79
N ASN A 85 -0.77 -6.76 -14.03
CA ASN A 85 -1.35 -7.55 -15.10
C ASN A 85 -0.38 -8.71 -15.31
N VAL A 86 -0.76 -9.84 -14.72
CA VAL A 86 -0.54 -11.18 -15.23
C VAL A 86 -0.40 -11.08 -16.75
N PHE A 87 0.79 -11.45 -17.24
CA PHE A 87 1.16 -11.43 -18.65
C PHE A 87 -0.04 -11.65 -19.60
N PRO A 88 -0.37 -10.71 -20.51
CA PRO A 88 -1.29 -10.97 -21.60
C PRO A 88 -0.57 -11.87 -22.60
N GLY A 89 -0.53 -13.16 -22.31
CA GLY A 89 0.22 -14.14 -23.10
C GLY A 89 0.10 -15.58 -22.64
N VAL A 90 -0.37 -15.84 -21.42
CA VAL A 90 -0.68 -17.20 -20.97
C VAL A 90 -2.20 -17.37 -20.92
N SER A 91 -2.84 -17.22 -22.08
CA SER A 91 -4.08 -17.96 -22.28
C SER A 91 -3.68 -19.42 -22.20
N LEU A 92 -4.11 -20.12 -21.15
CA LEU A 92 -3.98 -21.56 -21.05
C LEU A 92 -4.72 -22.18 -22.25
N HIS A 93 -4.04 -22.33 -23.38
CA HIS A 93 -4.42 -23.33 -24.36
C HIS A 93 -3.91 -24.68 -23.85
N MET A 94 -4.43 -25.08 -22.69
CA MET A 94 -4.23 -26.39 -22.06
C MET A 94 -5.54 -27.17 -22.10
N ASP A 95 -6.33 -27.00 -23.17
CA ASP A 95 -7.59 -27.74 -23.42
C ASP A 95 -7.55 -28.55 -24.74
N SER A 96 -6.37 -28.95 -25.23
CA SER A 96 -6.30 -29.73 -26.49
C SER A 96 -5.16 -30.75 -26.62
N TYR A 97 -4.56 -31.22 -25.53
CA TYR A 97 -3.58 -32.33 -25.58
C TYR A 97 -4.04 -33.61 -24.86
N ILE A 98 -5.34 -33.86 -24.79
CA ILE A 98 -5.87 -35.20 -24.49
C ILE A 98 -7.00 -35.53 -25.47
N VAL A 99 -6.69 -35.76 -26.75
CA VAL A 99 -7.33 -36.80 -27.59
C VAL A 99 -6.44 -37.08 -28.82
N GLU A 100 -5.39 -37.89 -28.70
CA GLU A 100 -4.94 -38.75 -29.83
C GLU A 100 -3.94 -39.82 -29.37
N ALA A 101 -4.39 -40.65 -28.43
CA ALA A 101 -3.89 -42.01 -28.32
C ALA A 101 -5.13 -42.88 -28.31
N ASN A 102 -5.57 -43.33 -29.50
CA ASN A 102 -6.43 -44.49 -29.76
C ASN A 102 -6.92 -44.53 -31.22
N THR A 103 -6.02 -44.47 -32.21
CA THR A 103 -6.39 -44.88 -33.59
C THR A 103 -5.21 -45.38 -34.42
N TYR A 104 -4.45 -46.37 -33.92
CA TYR A 104 -3.79 -47.34 -34.82
C TYR A 104 -3.83 -48.69 -34.13
N GLY A 105 -4.74 -49.54 -34.62
CA GLY A 105 -4.87 -50.92 -34.21
C GLY A 105 -3.75 -51.79 -34.77
N TRP A 106 -3.26 -52.68 -33.91
CA TRP A 106 -2.92 -54.06 -34.21
C TRP A 106 -3.51 -54.92 -33.09
#